data_AF-A0A3B0T055-F1
#
_entry.id   AF-A0A3B0T055-F1
#
_cell.length_a   1.000
_cell.length_b   1.000
_cell.length_c   1.000
_cell.angle_alpha   90.00
_cell.angle_beta   90.00
_cell.angle_gamma   90.00
#
_symmetry.space_group_name_H-M   'P 1'
#
loop_
_entity.id
_entity.type
_entity.pdbx_description
1 polymer ?
#
loop_
_entity_poly.entity_id
_entity_poly.type
_entity_poly.pdbx_seq_one_letter_code
_entity_poly.pdbx_strand_id
1 'polypeptide(L)'
;MLLVTDRENKDFKVATRGRISKKDLGTILKEKLDRAEVLCSDGHRSYGAFAKANELTHKKFNASKGQRTVDKIYHVQNVNNLDMGLRKFMDSFNGVATKYLQNYLNWFLVLEKIKNSTSKKATVTAIAFASNSAWFEYKQQLFNMLIRT
;
A
#
# COMPACT_ATOMS: atom_id res chain seq x y z
N MET A 1 6.06 -3.34 7.54
CA MET A 1 5.22 -3.24 6.33
C MET A 1 4.44 -1.93 6.38
N LEU A 2 4.25 -1.25 5.24
CA LEU A 2 3.57 0.04 5.20
C LEU A 2 2.38 -0.03 4.25
N LEU A 3 1.23 0.41 4.75
CA LEU A 3 0.00 0.52 3.98
C LEU A 3 -0.18 1.98 3.60
N VAL A 4 -0.26 2.26 2.29
CA VAL A 4 -0.62 3.58 1.79
C VAL A 4 -1.98 3.46 1.12
N THR A 5 -2.97 4.13 1.67
CA THR A 5 -4.28 4.24 1.02
C THR A 5 -4.55 5.70 0.72
N ASP A 6 -4.84 5.99 -0.53
CA ASP A 6 -5.56 7.18 -0.93
C ASP A 6 -7.07 6.88 -0.92
N ARG A 7 -7.91 7.93 -0.99
CA ARG A 7 -9.39 7.85 -0.93
C ARG A 7 -9.97 6.82 -1.91
N GLU A 8 -9.35 6.64 -3.06
CA GLU A 8 -9.76 5.66 -4.07
C GLU A 8 -8.72 4.56 -4.34
N ASN A 9 -7.43 4.86 -4.10
CA ASN A 9 -6.34 3.98 -4.50
C ASN A 9 -5.67 3.32 -3.29
N LYS A 10 -5.72 1.99 -3.23
CA LYS A 10 -5.10 1.18 -2.17
C LYS A 10 -3.79 0.61 -2.69
N ASP A 11 -2.69 0.89 -2.00
CA ASP A 11 -1.39 0.35 -2.34
C ASP A 11 -0.65 -0.18 -1.10
N PHE A 12 0.00 -1.32 -1.29
CA PHE A 12 0.66 -2.06 -0.24
C PHE A 12 2.11 -2.21 -0.63
N LYS A 13 3.01 -1.60 0.16
CA LYS A 13 4.44 -1.65 -0.11
C LYS A 13 5.21 -2.14 1.11
N VAL A 14 6.10 -3.09 0.90
CA VAL A 14 7.02 -3.51 1.95
C VAL A 14 8.04 -2.39 2.19
N ALA A 15 7.83 -1.61 3.25
CA ALA A 15 8.74 -0.52 3.60
C ALA A 15 10.08 -1.00 4.15
N THR A 16 9.99 -1.84 5.17
CA THR A 16 11.12 -2.45 5.85
C THR A 16 10.61 -3.67 6.61
N ARG A 17 11.54 -4.56 6.95
CA ARG A 17 11.32 -5.72 7.81
C ARG A 17 11.44 -5.37 9.30
N GLY A 18 11.87 -4.15 9.64
CA GLY A 18 12.02 -3.64 11.00
C GLY A 18 11.21 -2.36 11.26
N ARG A 19 11.68 -1.55 12.21
CA ARG A 19 11.08 -0.24 12.51
C ARG A 19 11.25 0.71 11.32
N ILE A 20 10.18 1.38 10.92
CA ILE A 20 10.17 2.33 9.80
C ILE A 20 10.89 3.61 10.22
N SER A 21 11.94 3.98 9.49
CA SER A 21 12.68 5.22 9.66
C SER A 21 12.15 6.35 8.76
N LYS A 22 12.55 7.59 9.03
CA LYS A 22 12.23 8.74 8.16
C LYS A 22 12.77 8.55 6.74
N LYS A 23 13.96 7.94 6.59
CA LYS A 23 14.60 7.70 5.29
C LYS A 23 13.78 6.72 4.45
N ASP A 24 13.28 5.65 5.07
CA ASP A 24 12.43 4.66 4.39
C ASP A 24 11.14 5.30 3.88
N LEU A 25 10.52 6.15 4.71
CA LEU A 25 9.34 6.93 4.31
C LEU A 25 9.63 7.84 3.12
N GLY A 26 10.79 8.50 3.11
CA GLY A 26 11.29 9.28 1.98
C GLY A 26 11.30 8.47 0.69
N THR A 27 11.97 7.32 0.68
CA THR A 27 12.08 6.49 -0.53
C THR A 27 10.72 5.98 -1.02
N ILE A 28 9.82 5.64 -0.11
CA ILE A 28 8.55 4.99 -0.46
C ILE A 28 7.49 5.99 -0.91
N LEU A 29 7.42 7.13 -0.23
CA LEU A 29 6.38 8.12 -0.44
C LEU A 29 6.80 9.19 -1.44
N LYS A 30 8.09 9.29 -1.83
CA LYS A 30 8.59 10.31 -2.78
C LYS A 30 7.69 10.46 -4.01
N GLU A 31 7.32 9.36 -4.65
CA GLU A 31 6.50 9.35 -5.87
C GLU A 31 5.02 9.69 -5.62
N LYS A 32 4.56 9.61 -4.37
CA LYS A 32 3.16 9.83 -3.98
C LYS A 32 2.91 11.18 -3.35
N LEU A 33 3.98 11.90 -2.98
CA LEU A 33 3.89 13.18 -2.27
C LEU A 33 3.56 14.35 -3.18
N ASP A 34 3.87 14.28 -4.48
CA ASP A 34 3.61 15.38 -5.43
C ASP A 34 2.13 15.80 -5.51
N ARG A 35 1.21 14.98 -4.97
CA ARG A 35 -0.24 15.24 -4.95
C ARG A 35 -0.86 15.26 -3.55
N ALA A 36 -0.08 15.02 -2.50
CA ALA A 36 -0.61 14.82 -1.16
C ALA A 36 -0.29 16.02 -0.25
N GLU A 37 -1.32 16.77 0.15
CA GLU A 37 -1.18 17.92 1.08
C GLU A 37 -1.30 17.51 2.55
N VAL A 38 -1.95 16.37 2.81
CA VAL A 38 -2.28 15.90 4.17
C VAL A 38 -1.83 14.47 4.36
N LEU A 39 -1.00 14.25 5.39
CA LEU A 39 -0.60 12.91 5.83
C LEU A 39 -1.43 12.49 7.04
N CYS A 40 -2.12 11.37 6.92
CA CYS A 40 -2.85 10.72 8.00
C CYS A 40 -2.07 9.49 8.48
N SER A 41 -1.64 9.46 9.74
CA SER A 41 -0.94 8.28 10.27
C SER A 41 -1.18 8.07 11.77
N ASP A 42 -0.71 6.93 12.28
CA ASP A 42 -0.56 6.72 13.70
C ASP A 42 0.43 7.73 14.33
N GLY A 43 0.45 7.79 15.65
CA GLY A 43 1.30 8.71 16.41
C GLY A 43 2.82 8.41 16.36
N HIS A 44 3.31 7.50 15.51
CA HIS A 44 4.73 7.13 15.53
C HIS A 44 5.64 8.29 15.11
N ARG A 45 6.76 8.47 15.81
CA ARG A 45 7.68 9.62 15.67
C ARG A 45 8.21 9.82 14.25
N SER A 46 8.40 8.74 13.51
CA SER A 46 8.92 8.75 12.14
C SER A 46 8.01 9.53 11.19
N TYR A 47 6.70 9.38 11.32
CA TYR A 47 5.72 10.08 10.46
C TYR A 47 5.67 11.57 10.77
N GLY A 48 5.74 11.95 12.05
CA GLY A 48 5.80 13.37 12.43
C GLY A 48 7.06 14.07 11.93
N ALA A 49 8.22 13.42 12.04
CA ALA A 49 9.48 13.95 11.51
C ALA A 49 9.51 14.00 9.97
N PHE A 50 8.79 13.09 9.32
CA PHE A 50 8.65 13.06 7.87
C PHE A 50 7.73 14.17 7.36
N ALA A 51 6.56 14.35 7.96
CA ALA A 51 5.61 15.39 7.57
C ALA A 51 6.19 16.80 7.74
N LYS A 52 6.87 17.07 8.86
CA LYS A 52 7.56 18.36 9.09
C LYS A 52 8.61 18.67 8.04
N ALA A 53 9.30 17.65 7.52
CA ALA A 53 10.36 17.83 6.55
C ALA A 53 9.87 18.01 5.11
N ASN A 54 8.61 17.68 4.83
CA ASN A 54 7.99 17.82 3.51
C ASN A 54 6.83 18.83 3.55
N GLU A 55 6.75 19.66 4.60
CA GLU A 55 5.72 20.70 4.78
C GLU A 55 4.27 20.17 4.69
N LEU A 56 4.06 18.91 5.07
CA LEU A 56 2.76 18.25 5.01
C LEU A 56 1.96 18.51 6.29
N THR A 57 0.65 18.72 6.14
CA THR A 57 -0.25 18.75 7.29
C THR A 57 -0.37 17.34 7.89
N HIS A 58 0.18 17.13 9.09
CA HIS A 58 0.12 15.83 9.76
C HIS A 58 -1.11 15.70 10.66
N LYS A 59 -2.07 14.86 10.25
CA LYS A 59 -3.20 14.45 11.09
C LYS A 59 -2.86 13.14 11.79
N LYS A 60 -2.63 13.22 13.11
CA LYS A 60 -2.31 12.06 13.95
C LYS A 60 -3.59 11.44 14.48
N PHE A 61 -3.71 10.12 14.33
CA PHE A 61 -4.77 9.35 14.98
C PHE A 61 -4.24 8.77 16.28
N ASN A 62 -4.89 9.13 17.39
CA ASN A 62 -4.55 8.56 18.69
C ASN A 62 -5.48 7.39 19.02
N ALA A 63 -5.04 6.17 18.71
CA ALA A 63 -5.79 4.94 18.98
C ALA A 63 -6.14 4.77 20.47
N SER A 64 -5.28 5.25 21.39
CA SER A 64 -5.52 5.13 22.84
C SER A 64 -6.60 6.08 23.38
N LYS A 65 -6.98 7.13 22.64
CA LYS A 65 -8.11 8.00 22.96
C LYS A 65 -9.40 7.63 22.21
N GLY A 66 -9.42 6.48 21.51
CA GLY A 66 -10.57 6.05 20.72
C GLY A 66 -10.89 6.96 19.52
N GLN A 67 -9.97 7.84 19.13
CA GLN A 67 -10.18 8.78 18.03
C GLN A 67 -10.11 8.04 16.68
N ARG A 68 -11.29 7.72 16.12
CA ARG A 68 -11.47 7.05 14.82
C ARG A 68 -11.69 8.00 13.65
N THR A 69 -11.94 9.28 13.96
CA THR A 69 -12.18 10.34 12.98
C THR A 69 -11.46 11.61 13.44
N VAL A 70 -10.64 12.18 12.57
CA VAL A 70 -10.05 13.51 12.77
C VAL A 70 -10.78 14.46 11.81
N ASP A 71 -11.26 15.59 12.34
CA ASP A 71 -11.96 16.65 11.60
C ASP A 71 -13.17 16.21 10.76
N LYS A 72 -13.86 15.12 11.15
CA LYS A 72 -15.04 14.55 10.46
C LYS A 72 -14.85 14.10 9.00
N ILE A 73 -13.69 14.38 8.39
CA ILE A 73 -13.38 14.11 6.97
C ILE A 73 -12.37 12.96 6.81
N TYR A 74 -11.53 12.72 7.82
CA TYR A 74 -10.48 11.69 7.74
C TYR A 74 -10.84 10.46 8.55
N HIS A 75 -11.16 9.37 7.83
CA HIS A 75 -11.53 8.07 8.41
C HIS A 75 -10.36 7.08 8.36
N VAL A 76 -9.73 6.81 9.52
CA VAL A 76 -8.68 5.78 9.63
C VAL A 76 -9.25 4.36 9.60
N GLN A 77 -10.58 4.21 9.73
CA GLN A 77 -11.24 2.91 9.80
C GLN A 77 -11.01 2.07 8.53
N ASN A 78 -10.95 2.69 7.35
CA ASN A 78 -10.67 1.97 6.11
C ASN A 78 -9.27 1.32 6.14
N VAL A 79 -8.26 2.06 6.61
CA VAL A 79 -6.88 1.56 6.76
C VAL A 79 -6.82 0.46 7.81
N ASN A 80 -7.48 0.64 8.95
CA ASN A 80 -7.51 -0.36 10.03
C ASN A 80 -8.22 -1.65 9.60
N ASN A 81 -9.33 -1.55 8.87
CA ASN A 81 -10.04 -2.71 8.33
C ASN A 81 -9.18 -3.45 7.30
N LEU A 82 -8.44 -2.72 6.46
CA LEU A 82 -7.49 -3.29 5.50
C LEU A 82 -6.31 -3.99 6.19
N ASP A 83 -5.71 -3.39 7.23
CA ASP A 83 -4.64 -4.02 8.01
C ASP A 83 -5.13 -5.31 8.69
N MET A 84 -6.32 -5.28 9.28
CA MET A 84 -6.92 -6.47 9.89
C MET A 84 -7.21 -7.56 8.86
N GLY A 85 -7.77 -7.20 7.70
CA GLY A 85 -8.02 -8.13 6.61
C GLY A 85 -6.74 -8.78 6.10
N LEU A 86 -5.68 -7.99 5.95
CA LEU A 86 -4.37 -8.49 5.58
C LEU A 86 -3.83 -9.47 6.62
N ARG A 87 -3.87 -9.15 7.92
CA ARG A 87 -3.39 -10.06 8.97
C ARG A 87 -4.09 -11.40 8.89
N LYS A 88 -5.41 -11.41 8.79
CA LYS A 88 -6.20 -12.65 8.62
C LYS A 88 -5.82 -13.43 7.36
N PHE A 89 -5.55 -12.73 6.25
CA PHE A 89 -5.06 -13.37 5.03
C PHE A 89 -3.69 -14.03 5.27
N MET A 90 -2.77 -13.32 5.93
CA MET A 90 -1.43 -13.83 6.22
C MET A 90 -1.45 -15.00 7.22
N ASP A 91 -2.36 -14.99 8.20
CA ASP A 91 -2.53 -16.07 9.19
C ASP A 91 -2.94 -17.41 8.56
N SER A 92 -3.55 -17.38 7.36
CA SER A 92 -3.93 -18.60 6.64
C SER A 92 -2.73 -19.39 6.10
N PHE A 93 -1.53 -18.78 6.07
CA PHE A 93 -0.31 -19.42 5.60
C PHE A 93 0.53 -19.92 6.78
N ASN A 94 1.04 -21.16 6.69
CA ASN A 94 1.92 -21.76 7.70
C ASN A 94 3.37 -21.24 7.61
N GLY A 95 3.53 -19.92 7.68
CA GLY A 95 4.80 -19.24 7.47
C GLY A 95 4.89 -18.61 6.08
N VAL A 96 5.21 -17.32 6.06
CA VAL A 96 5.31 -16.52 4.85
C VAL A 96 6.78 -16.36 4.48
N ALA A 97 7.14 -16.77 3.27
CA ALA A 97 8.48 -16.56 2.75
C ALA A 97 8.74 -15.05 2.59
N THR A 98 9.61 -14.50 3.45
CA THR A 98 9.89 -13.05 3.49
C THR A 98 10.46 -12.50 2.17
N LYS A 99 11.06 -13.35 1.32
CA LYS A 99 11.51 -13.01 -0.04
C LYS A 99 10.35 -12.60 -0.95
N TYR A 100 9.16 -13.18 -0.76
CA TYR A 100 8.00 -12.96 -1.61
C TYR A 100 6.94 -12.09 -0.94
N LEU A 101 7.28 -11.40 0.16
CA LEU A 101 6.30 -10.64 0.94
C LEU A 101 5.50 -9.67 0.05
N GLN A 102 6.16 -8.93 -0.85
CA GLN A 102 5.48 -8.03 -1.79
C GLN A 102 4.48 -8.75 -2.70
N ASN A 103 4.76 -10.00 -3.11
CA ASN A 103 3.85 -10.80 -3.93
C ASN A 103 2.58 -11.18 -3.14
N TYR A 104 2.71 -11.54 -1.86
CA TYR A 104 1.55 -11.78 -1.00
C TYR A 104 0.68 -10.52 -0.86
N LEU A 105 1.30 -9.34 -0.77
CA LEU A 105 0.57 -8.08 -0.69
C LEU A 105 -0.20 -7.76 -1.97
N ASN A 106 0.44 -7.97 -3.12
CA ASN A 106 -0.19 -7.79 -4.42
C ASN A 106 -1.36 -8.78 -4.58
N TRP A 107 -1.20 -10.03 -4.13
CA TRP A 107 -2.27 -11.02 -4.14
C TRP A 107 -3.45 -10.59 -3.26
N PHE A 108 -3.17 -10.15 -2.03
CA PHE A 108 -4.21 -9.62 -1.14
C PHE A 108 -4.97 -8.44 -1.77
N LEU A 109 -4.26 -7.52 -2.43
CA LEU A 109 -4.87 -6.39 -3.14
C LEU A 109 -5.80 -6.84 -4.27
N VAL A 110 -5.42 -7.86 -5.05
CA VAL A 110 -6.26 -8.43 -6.09
C VAL A 110 -7.54 -9.02 -5.49
N LEU A 111 -7.42 -9.79 -4.40
CA LEU A 111 -8.57 -10.37 -3.70
C LEU A 111 -9.51 -9.28 -3.18
N GLU A 112 -8.98 -8.22 -2.59
CA GLU A 112 -9.76 -7.08 -2.12
C GLU A 112 -10.45 -6.32 -3.26
N LYS A 113 -9.81 -6.17 -4.43
CA LYS A 113 -10.45 -5.57 -5.62
C LYS A 113 -11.62 -6.41 -6.14
N ILE A 114 -11.44 -7.73 -6.18
CA ILE A 114 -12.51 -8.65 -6.62
C ILE A 114 -13.66 -8.64 -5.62
N LYS A 115 -13.37 -8.64 -4.31
CA LYS A 115 -14.37 -8.63 -3.25
C LYS A 115 -15.26 -7.37 -3.26
N ASN A 116 -14.66 -6.21 -3.53
CA ASN A 116 -15.36 -4.92 -3.55
C ASN A 116 -16.03 -4.62 -4.90
N SER A 117 -15.91 -5.49 -5.91
CA SER A 117 -16.53 -5.29 -7.22
C SER A 117 -17.92 -5.91 -7.30
N THR A 118 -18.85 -5.18 -7.92
CA THR A 118 -20.20 -5.65 -8.24
C THR A 118 -20.17 -6.78 -9.27
N SER A 119 -19.23 -6.75 -10.23
CA SER A 119 -19.08 -7.78 -11.27
C SER A 119 -17.74 -8.49 -11.11
N LYS A 120 -17.70 -9.45 -10.18
CA LYS A 120 -16.49 -10.22 -9.84
C LYS A 120 -15.83 -10.86 -11.05
N LYS A 121 -16.61 -11.47 -11.95
CA LYS A 121 -16.11 -12.12 -13.16
C LYS A 121 -15.42 -11.11 -14.09
N ALA A 122 -16.06 -9.98 -14.38
CA ALA A 122 -15.48 -8.95 -15.24
C ALA A 122 -14.19 -8.37 -14.65
N THR A 123 -14.15 -8.15 -13.33
CA THR A 123 -12.94 -7.67 -12.65
C THR A 123 -11.80 -8.69 -12.69
N VAL A 124 -12.08 -9.97 -12.48
CA VAL A 124 -11.06 -11.03 -12.61
C VAL A 124 -10.52 -11.06 -14.04
N THR A 125 -11.39 -11.02 -15.04
CA THR A 125 -11.01 -10.99 -16.45
C THR A 125 -10.13 -9.78 -16.78
N ALA A 126 -10.52 -8.58 -16.34
CA ALA A 126 -9.74 -7.35 -16.56
C ALA A 126 -8.34 -7.43 -15.91
N ILE A 127 -8.25 -7.93 -14.68
CA ILE A 127 -6.97 -8.13 -14.00
C ILE A 127 -6.10 -9.15 -14.74
N ALA A 128 -6.67 -10.28 -15.16
CA ALA A 128 -5.95 -11.30 -15.90
C ALA A 128 -5.40 -10.78 -17.24
N PHE A 129 -6.21 -10.03 -17.99
CA PHE A 129 -5.76 -9.38 -19.22
C PHE A 129 -4.63 -8.38 -18.97
N ALA A 130 -4.79 -7.47 -18.01
CA ALA A 130 -3.77 -6.49 -17.66
C ALA A 130 -2.45 -7.15 -17.22
N SER A 131 -2.52 -8.22 -16.43
CA SER A 131 -1.35 -9.00 -16.02
C SER A 131 -0.66 -9.68 -17.20
N ASN A 132 -1.43 -10.22 -18.15
CA ASN A 132 -0.86 -10.84 -19.35
C ASN A 132 -0.17 -9.82 -20.26
N SER A 133 -0.77 -8.64 -20.45
CA SER A 133 -0.16 -7.53 -21.19
C SER A 133 1.14 -7.06 -20.55
N ALA A 134 1.14 -6.82 -19.22
CA ALA A 134 2.34 -6.41 -18.49
C ALA A 134 3.47 -7.45 -18.58
N TRP A 135 3.15 -8.74 -18.55
CA TRP A 135 4.13 -9.81 -18.73
C TRP A 135 4.76 -9.79 -20.13
N PHE A 136 3.95 -9.53 -21.16
CA PHE A 136 4.43 -9.42 -22.53
C PHE A 136 5.35 -8.21 -22.71
N GLU A 137 4.95 -7.04 -22.18
CA GLU A 137 5.78 -5.82 -22.19
C GLU A 137 7.12 -6.03 -21.48
N TYR A 138 7.11 -6.69 -20.32
CA TYR A 138 8.32 -7.02 -19.58
C TYR A 138 9.28 -7.92 -20.41
N LYS A 139 8.74 -8.96 -21.04
CA LYS A 139 9.53 -9.83 -21.93
C LYS A 139 10.12 -9.05 -23.11
N GLN A 140 9.33 -8.15 -23.70
CA GLN A 140 9.80 -7.31 -24.80
C GLN A 140 10.93 -6.37 -24.35
N GLN A 141 10.82 -5.77 -23.17
CA GLN A 141 11.87 -4.92 -22.61
C GLN A 141 13.16 -5.70 -22.32
N LEU A 142 13.04 -6.91 -21.76
CA LEU A 142 14.19 -7.80 -21.56
C LEU A 142 14.87 -8.15 -22.87
N PHE A 143 14.09 -8.53 -23.89
CA PHE A 143 14.62 -8.83 -25.22
C PHE A 143 15.35 -7.62 -25.83
N ASN A 144 14.75 -6.43 -25.73
CA ASN A 144 15.38 -5.20 -26.19
C ASN A 144 16.68 -4.86 -25.42
N MET A 145 16.76 -5.18 -24.13
CA MET A 145 17.99 -5.00 -23.34
C MET A 145 19.09 -5.98 -23.77
N LEU A 146 18.73 -7.23 -24.07
CA LEU A 146 19.67 -8.28 -24.50
C LEU A 146 20.26 -8.03 -25.90
N ILE A 147 19.51 -7.36 -26.79
CA ILE A 147 19.98 -7.04 -28.15
C ILE A 147 20.79 -5.73 -28.19
N ARG A 148 20.66 -4.89 -27.15
CA ARG A 148 21.38 -3.61 -27.04
C ARG A 148 22.77 -3.74 -26.39
N THR A 149 23.17 -4.93 -25.95
CA THR A 149 24.52 -5.29 -25.48
C THR A 149 25.28 -6.04 -26.56
#